data_AF-A0A1H6FQF8-F1
#
_entry.id   AF-A0A1H6FQF8-F1
#
_cell.length_a   1.000
_cell.length_b   1.000
_cell.length_c   1.000
_cell.angle_alpha   90.00
_cell.angle_beta   90.00
_cell.angle_gamma   90.00
#
_symmetry.space_group_name_H-M   'P 1'
#
loop_
_entity.id
_entity.type
_entity.pdbx_description
1 polymer ?
#
loop_
_entity_poly.entity_id
_entity_poly.type
_entity_poly.pdbx_seq_one_letter_code
_entity_poly.pdbx_strand_id
1 'polypeptide(L)'
;MAAFTLAKTICAAPERVYDFVADLAAWPAVVDHFVDDFRLARANPVGRGAAARFRVRSPYGKPYAELDIYAAERPRELLLRVRYGRVGRNRAAIALSFMAEEAGCTRLELQAETYPMRLADRLRDALCARWLKRRVAEALERLRMVFEEPPSKPLLRASIAGFEPEKGPRFGAHAGSDPRCGRRWAGERSRDAVATGPGPSAPAERQAPVAG
;
A
#
# COMPACT_ATOMS: atom_id res chain seq x y z
N MET A 1 -16.61 15.26 11.59
CA MET A 1 -15.78 15.04 10.41
C MET A 1 -14.67 16.05 10.50
N ALA A 2 -13.42 15.60 10.50
CA ALA A 2 -12.27 16.48 10.39
C ALA A 2 -11.51 16.06 9.14
N ALA A 3 -11.17 17.04 8.31
CA ALA A 3 -10.35 16.84 7.12
C ALA A 3 -9.19 17.82 7.15
N PHE A 4 -8.04 17.40 6.64
CA PHE A 4 -6.92 18.28 6.41
C PHE A 4 -6.17 17.88 5.16
N THR A 5 -5.70 18.91 4.45
CA THR A 5 -4.82 18.75 3.30
C THR A 5 -3.43 19.27 3.66
N LEU A 6 -2.41 18.56 3.20
CA LEU A 6 -1.01 18.92 3.26
C LEU A 6 -0.41 18.73 1.88
N ALA A 7 0.48 19.63 1.48
CA ALA A 7 1.25 19.48 0.26
C ALA A 7 2.73 19.63 0.58
N LYS A 8 3.57 18.84 -0.09
CA LYS A 8 5.02 18.93 0.01
C LYS A 8 5.66 18.68 -1.35
N THR A 9 6.60 19.53 -1.73
CA THR A 9 7.42 19.33 -2.93
C THR A 9 8.67 18.51 -2.56
N ILE A 10 8.99 17.52 -3.38
CA ILE A 10 10.12 16.61 -3.23
C ILE A 10 10.93 16.64 -4.54
N CYS A 11 12.25 16.84 -4.45
CA CYS A 11 13.15 16.84 -5.60
C CYS A 11 13.44 15.42 -6.11
N ALA A 12 12.41 14.72 -6.60
CA ALA A 12 12.51 13.40 -7.20
C ALA A 12 11.37 13.18 -8.22
N ALA A 13 11.59 12.27 -9.17
CA ALA A 13 10.59 11.88 -10.16
C ALA A 13 9.33 11.27 -9.48
N PRO A 14 8.12 11.54 -10.01
CA PRO A 14 6.87 11.13 -9.38
C PRO A 14 6.74 9.62 -9.26
N GLU A 15 7.28 8.86 -10.22
CA GLU A 15 7.35 7.40 -10.18
C GLU A 15 8.15 6.90 -8.98
N ARG A 16 9.28 7.56 -8.68
CA ARG A 16 10.17 7.15 -7.59
C ARG A 16 9.56 7.44 -6.23
N VAL A 17 8.90 8.59 -6.09
CA VAL A 17 8.17 8.95 -4.87
C VAL A 17 6.96 8.02 -4.69
N TYR A 18 6.21 7.76 -5.78
CA TYR A 18 5.08 6.84 -5.78
C TYR A 18 5.51 5.44 -5.35
N ASP A 19 6.56 4.88 -5.95
CA ASP A 19 7.02 3.51 -5.69
C ASP A 19 7.45 3.33 -4.22
N PHE A 20 8.03 4.37 -3.61
CA PHE A 20 8.35 4.39 -2.18
C PHE A 20 7.08 4.45 -1.30
N VAL A 21 6.14 5.34 -1.63
CA VAL A 21 4.94 5.55 -0.83
C VAL A 21 3.95 4.38 -0.98
N ALA A 22 3.91 3.74 -2.14
CA ALA A 22 3.11 2.54 -2.40
C ALA A 22 3.66 1.30 -1.69
N ASP A 23 4.91 1.31 -1.23
CA ASP A 23 5.54 0.24 -0.46
C ASP A 23 5.33 0.46 1.06
N LEU A 24 4.31 -0.19 1.61
CA LEU A 24 4.01 -0.12 3.05
C LEU A 24 5.16 -0.63 3.93
N ALA A 25 6.07 -1.45 3.39
CA ALA A 25 7.20 -1.94 4.15
C ALA A 25 8.24 -0.84 4.42
N ALA A 26 8.31 0.20 3.58
CA ALA A 26 9.26 1.32 3.74
C ALA A 26 8.76 2.40 4.71
N TRP A 27 7.47 2.39 5.07
CA TRP A 27 6.85 3.42 5.89
C TRP A 27 7.47 3.60 7.29
N PRO A 28 7.92 2.55 8.01
CA PRO A 28 8.56 2.75 9.31
C PRO A 28 9.76 3.69 9.27
N ALA A 29 10.44 3.87 8.12
CA ALA A 29 11.52 4.83 8.00
C ALA A 29 11.07 6.30 8.12
N VAL A 30 9.78 6.56 7.94
CA VAL A 30 9.20 7.91 7.84
C VAL A 30 8.22 8.19 8.98
N VAL A 31 7.53 7.16 9.51
CA VAL A 31 6.45 7.33 10.50
C VAL A 31 6.80 6.90 11.93
N ASP A 32 8.01 6.41 12.18
CA ASP A 32 8.51 5.95 13.48
C ASP A 32 8.40 6.97 14.64
N HIS A 33 8.36 8.28 14.34
CA HIS A 33 8.22 9.32 15.35
C HIS A 33 6.87 9.34 16.05
N PHE A 34 5.83 8.77 15.45
CA PHE A 34 4.49 8.71 16.06
C PHE A 34 3.81 7.35 15.92
N VAL A 35 4.47 6.38 15.30
CA VAL A 35 3.96 5.03 15.08
C VAL A 35 4.93 4.00 15.68
N ASP A 36 4.39 3.07 16.46
CA ASP A 36 5.09 1.91 17.02
C ASP A 36 4.51 0.61 16.44
N ASP A 37 5.22 -0.51 16.66
CA ASP A 37 4.72 -1.87 16.41
C ASP A 37 4.16 -2.02 14.98
N PHE A 38 4.85 -1.42 14.02
CA PHE A 38 4.46 -1.46 12.62
C PHE A 38 4.76 -2.82 12.03
N ARG A 39 3.72 -3.51 11.55
CA ARG A 39 3.82 -4.84 10.94
C ARG A 39 2.97 -4.89 9.68
N LEU A 40 3.44 -5.63 8.68
CA LEU A 40 2.63 -5.92 7.51
C LEU A 40 1.53 -6.90 7.90
N ALA A 41 0.29 -6.57 7.56
CA ALA A 41 -0.87 -7.43 7.76
C ALA A 41 -1.05 -8.45 6.63
N ARG A 42 -0.37 -8.23 5.49
CA ARG A 42 -0.37 -9.09 4.31
C ARG A 42 1.04 -9.26 3.76
N ALA A 43 1.29 -10.37 3.07
CA ALA A 43 2.60 -10.68 2.51
C ALA A 43 3.00 -9.75 1.35
N ASN A 44 2.03 -9.26 0.57
CA ASN A 44 2.28 -8.24 -0.44
C ASN A 44 2.29 -6.84 0.21
N PRO A 45 3.43 -6.14 0.24
CA PRO A 45 3.53 -4.82 0.85
C PRO A 45 3.22 -3.68 -0.12
N VAL A 46 3.08 -3.95 -1.43
CA VAL A 46 2.98 -2.92 -2.47
C VAL A 46 1.64 -2.97 -3.20
N GLY A 47 1.10 -1.78 -3.48
CA GLY A 47 -0.05 -1.59 -4.37
C GLY A 47 -1.38 -2.03 -3.77
N ARG A 48 -2.40 -2.16 -4.65
CA ARG A 48 -3.77 -2.46 -4.22
C ARG A 48 -3.84 -3.78 -3.44
N GLY A 49 -4.46 -3.72 -2.26
CA GLY A 49 -4.62 -4.84 -1.35
C GLY A 49 -3.45 -5.03 -0.38
N ALA A 50 -2.39 -4.22 -0.45
CA ALA A 50 -1.39 -4.15 0.62
C ALA A 50 -2.04 -3.63 1.90
N ALA A 51 -1.64 -4.19 3.04
CA ALA A 51 -2.18 -3.78 4.33
C ALA A 51 -1.11 -3.84 5.43
N ALA A 52 -1.20 -2.90 6.36
CA ALA A 52 -0.33 -2.80 7.51
C ALA A 52 -1.14 -2.57 8.78
N ARG A 53 -0.61 -3.02 9.91
CA ARG A 53 -1.15 -2.78 11.24
C ARG A 53 -0.08 -2.16 12.11
N PHE A 54 -0.45 -1.11 12.83
CA PHE A 54 0.49 -0.36 13.64
C PHE A 54 -0.20 0.29 14.85
N ARG A 55 0.59 0.75 15.81
CA ARG A 55 0.12 1.43 17.01
C ARG A 55 0.47 2.91 16.95
N VAL A 56 -0.53 3.78 17.04
CA VAL A 56 -0.32 5.23 17.01
C VAL A 56 -0.04 5.75 18.41
N ARG A 57 1.05 6.50 18.60
CA ARG A 57 1.40 7.17 19.86
C ARG A 57 0.66 8.50 20.00
N SER A 58 -0.66 8.44 20.20
CA SER A 58 -1.46 9.65 20.39
C SER A 58 -1.40 10.15 21.84
N PRO A 59 -1.56 11.47 22.08
CA PRO A 59 -1.64 12.02 23.44
C PRO A 59 -2.88 11.54 24.22
N TYR A 60 -3.87 10.97 23.54
CA TYR A 60 -5.12 10.48 24.13
C TYR A 60 -5.17 8.95 24.27
N GLY A 61 -4.08 8.27 23.91
CA GLY A 61 -3.94 6.82 24.04
C GLY A 61 -3.08 6.21 22.94
N LYS A 62 -2.90 4.89 23.02
CA LYS A 62 -2.10 4.13 22.05
C LYS A 62 -2.98 3.18 21.23
N PRO A 63 -3.91 3.68 20.38
CA PRO A 63 -4.79 2.81 19.61
C PRO A 63 -4.01 2.06 18.54
N TYR A 64 -4.42 0.81 18.29
CA TYR A 64 -4.06 0.11 17.07
C TYR A 64 -4.87 0.66 15.90
N ALA A 65 -4.19 0.81 14.77
CA ALA A 65 -4.77 1.17 13.49
C ALA A 65 -4.39 0.11 12.45
N GLU A 66 -5.34 -0.20 11.58
CA GLU A 66 -5.15 -1.02 10.39
C GLU A 66 -5.30 -0.12 9.18
N LEU A 67 -4.39 -0.26 8.23
CA LEU A 67 -4.36 0.50 6.99
C LEU A 67 -4.38 -0.46 5.81
N ASP A 68 -5.20 -0.17 4.80
CA ASP A 68 -5.28 -0.89 3.54
C ASP A 68 -5.19 0.05 2.34
N ILE A 69 -4.38 -0.33 1.34
CA ILE A 69 -4.38 0.33 0.03
C ILE A 69 -5.55 -0.24 -0.76
N TYR A 70 -6.61 0.55 -0.98
CA TYR A 70 -7.79 0.05 -1.69
C TYR A 70 -7.80 0.39 -3.18
N ALA A 71 -7.11 1.46 -3.57
CA ALA A 71 -6.87 1.84 -4.96
C ALA A 71 -5.46 2.42 -5.13
N ALA A 72 -4.85 2.15 -6.28
CA ALA A 72 -3.48 2.52 -6.59
C ALA A 72 -3.38 2.72 -8.11
N GLU A 73 -3.20 3.96 -8.56
CA GLU A 73 -2.98 4.34 -9.95
C GLU A 73 -1.60 4.99 -10.08
N ARG A 74 -0.62 4.20 -10.54
CA ARG A 74 0.76 4.69 -10.71
C ARG A 74 0.86 5.65 -11.89
N PRO A 75 1.56 6.79 -11.79
CA PRO A 75 2.15 7.40 -10.58
C PRO A 75 1.21 8.42 -9.90
N ARG A 76 -0.03 8.60 -10.37
CA ARG A 76 -0.87 9.76 -10.07
C ARG A 76 -1.56 9.73 -8.71
N GLU A 77 -2.05 8.57 -8.29
CA GLU A 77 -2.96 8.49 -7.14
C GLU A 77 -2.76 7.22 -6.31
N LEU A 78 -2.79 7.38 -5.00
CA LEU A 78 -2.83 6.28 -4.04
C LEU A 78 -3.90 6.55 -2.99
N LEU A 79 -4.88 5.64 -2.88
CA LEU A 79 -5.98 5.76 -1.95
C LEU A 79 -5.90 4.70 -0.86
N LEU A 80 -5.90 5.20 0.37
CA LEU A 80 -5.69 4.44 1.59
C LEU A 80 -6.94 4.53 2.44
N ARG A 81 -7.25 3.42 3.10
CA ARG A 81 -8.28 3.35 4.11
C ARG A 81 -7.64 2.97 5.43
N VAL A 82 -8.05 3.66 6.49
CA VAL A 82 -7.56 3.42 7.85
C VAL A 82 -8.73 3.12 8.76
N ARG A 83 -8.58 2.09 9.58
CA ARG A 83 -9.51 1.70 10.64
C ARG A 83 -8.79 1.81 11.97
N TYR A 84 -9.36 2.55 12.92
CA TYR A 84 -8.70 2.81 14.20
C TYR A 84 -9.65 2.75 15.40
N GLY A 85 -9.07 2.55 16.58
CA GLY A 85 -9.79 2.50 17.87
C GLY A 85 -10.03 1.08 18.40
N ARG A 86 -10.62 0.97 19.60
CA ARG A 86 -10.71 -0.26 20.41
C ARG A 86 -11.44 -1.45 19.74
N VAL A 87 -12.15 -1.23 18.62
CA VAL A 87 -12.78 -2.27 17.78
C VAL A 87 -12.82 -1.83 16.29
N GLY A 88 -11.87 -1.01 15.83
CA GLY A 88 -11.88 -0.50 14.44
C GLY A 88 -13.12 0.34 14.07
N ARG A 89 -13.75 0.97 15.08
CA ARG A 89 -15.01 1.70 14.94
C ARG A 89 -14.88 3.00 14.17
N ASN A 90 -13.71 3.63 14.22
CA ASN A 90 -13.45 4.87 13.50
C ASN A 90 -12.77 4.57 12.18
N ARG A 91 -13.12 5.36 11.16
CA ARG A 91 -12.60 5.22 9.81
C ARG A 91 -11.95 6.52 9.37
N ALA A 92 -10.85 6.40 8.63
CA ALA A 92 -10.28 7.50 7.90
C ALA A 92 -9.98 7.08 6.46
N ALA A 93 -10.06 8.02 5.55
CA ALA A 93 -9.61 7.89 4.18
C ALA A 93 -8.41 8.82 4.00
N ILE A 94 -7.38 8.35 3.32
CA ILE A 94 -6.24 9.18 2.96
C ILE A 94 -6.05 9.05 1.45
N ALA A 95 -6.13 10.17 0.74
CA ALA A 95 -5.82 10.27 -0.66
C ALA A 95 -4.44 10.93 -0.83
N LEU A 96 -3.61 10.32 -1.65
CA LEU A 96 -2.29 10.83 -2.02
C LEU A 96 -2.28 11.08 -3.51
N SER A 97 -2.08 12.33 -3.89
CA SER A 97 -1.98 12.76 -5.29
C SER A 97 -0.56 13.19 -5.58
N PHE A 98 0.02 12.69 -6.66
CA PHE A 98 1.37 13.00 -7.09
C PHE A 98 1.30 13.79 -8.38
N MET A 99 1.74 15.04 -8.32
CA MET A 99 1.77 15.95 -9.46
C MET A 99 3.23 16.21 -9.83
N ALA A 100 3.57 15.98 -11.10
CA ALA A 100 4.87 16.38 -11.63
C ALA A 100 4.93 17.91 -11.67
N GLU A 101 6.01 18.48 -11.12
CA GLU A 101 6.34 19.90 -11.25
C GLU A 101 7.56 20.08 -12.16
N GLU A 102 7.80 21.32 -12.56
CA GLU A 102 8.97 21.69 -13.33
C GLU A 102 10.27 21.35 -12.56
N ALA A 103 11.37 21.14 -13.29
CA ALA A 103 12.68 20.72 -12.74
C ALA A 103 12.75 19.29 -12.16
N GLY A 104 11.85 18.38 -12.54
CA GLY A 104 11.92 16.98 -12.12
C GLY A 104 11.53 16.76 -10.65
N CYS A 105 10.81 17.73 -10.08
CA CYS A 105 10.25 17.67 -8.74
C CYS A 105 8.84 17.08 -8.77
N THR A 106 8.40 16.56 -7.63
CA THR A 106 7.04 16.06 -7.43
C THR A 106 6.38 16.80 -6.28
N ARG A 107 5.20 17.34 -6.54
CA ARG A 107 4.30 17.82 -5.50
C ARG A 107 3.42 16.68 -5.03
N LEU A 108 3.69 16.23 -3.81
CA LEU A 108 2.88 15.26 -3.09
C LEU A 108 1.81 15.99 -2.30
N GLU A 109 0.54 15.78 -2.66
CA GLU A 109 -0.60 16.25 -1.90
C GLU A 109 -1.22 15.09 -1.13
N LEU A 110 -1.39 15.27 0.18
CA LEU A 110 -2.03 14.32 1.09
C LEU A 110 -3.30 14.96 1.62
N GLN A 111 -4.43 14.33 1.32
CA GLN A 111 -5.73 14.67 1.86
C GLN A 111 -6.15 13.57 2.83
N ALA A 112 -6.36 13.92 4.10
CA ALA A 112 -6.80 12.99 5.12
C ALA A 112 -8.18 13.40 5.63
N GLU A 113 -9.12 12.47 5.60
CA GLU A 113 -10.49 12.64 6.09
C GLU A 113 -10.79 11.63 7.18
N THR A 114 -11.35 12.11 8.28
CA THR A 114 -11.70 11.31 9.45
C THR A 114 -13.20 11.32 9.69
N TYR A 115 -13.74 10.13 9.93
CA TYR A 115 -15.17 9.89 10.11
C TYR A 115 -15.42 9.36 11.54
N PRO A 116 -15.53 10.25 12.55
CA PRO A 116 -15.82 9.87 13.93
C PRO A 116 -17.31 9.51 14.10
N MET A 117 -17.58 8.43 14.84
CA MET A 117 -18.95 7.89 14.97
C MET A 117 -19.79 8.57 16.07
N ARG A 118 -19.19 9.27 17.06
CA ARG A 118 -19.90 9.95 18.17
C ARG A 118 -19.59 11.44 18.27
N LEU A 119 -20.55 12.23 18.78
CA LEU A 119 -20.40 13.69 18.99
C LEU A 119 -19.34 14.06 20.03
N ALA A 120 -19.28 13.36 21.18
CA ALA A 120 -18.21 13.56 22.16
C ALA A 120 -16.83 13.19 21.61
N ASP A 121 -16.78 12.25 20.67
CA ASP A 121 -15.56 11.91 19.94
C ASP A 121 -15.18 13.03 18.95
N ARG A 122 -16.10 13.85 18.43
CA ARG A 122 -15.78 14.92 17.46
C ARG A 122 -14.83 16.00 18.01
N LEU A 123 -15.01 16.42 19.26
CA LEU A 123 -14.13 17.43 19.89
C LEU A 123 -12.71 16.87 20.10
N ARG A 124 -12.63 15.63 20.59
CA ARG A 124 -11.35 14.91 20.73
C ARG A 124 -10.71 14.63 19.37
N ASP A 125 -11.52 14.26 18.38
CA ASP A 125 -11.10 13.98 17.01
C ASP A 125 -10.55 15.24 16.34
N ALA A 126 -11.13 16.43 16.58
CA ALA A 126 -10.57 17.69 16.08
C ALA A 126 -9.18 18.01 16.68
N LEU A 127 -9.02 17.85 17.99
CA LEU A 127 -7.71 18.02 18.64
C LEU A 127 -6.70 16.97 18.17
N CYS A 128 -7.14 15.71 18.03
CA CYS A 128 -6.32 14.62 17.53
C CYS A 128 -5.97 14.80 16.05
N ALA A 129 -6.86 15.36 15.23
CA ALA A 129 -6.62 15.68 13.82
C ALA A 129 -5.60 16.80 13.69
N ARG A 130 -5.63 17.81 14.57
CA ARG A 130 -4.59 18.86 14.58
C ARG A 130 -3.22 18.30 14.96
N TRP A 131 -3.18 17.41 15.95
CA TRP A 131 -1.95 16.70 16.33
C TRP A 131 -1.46 15.79 15.19
N LEU A 132 -2.36 15.02 14.57
CA LEU A 132 -2.06 14.13 13.47
C LEU A 132 -1.54 14.91 12.26
N LYS A 133 -2.18 16.03 11.91
CA LYS A 133 -1.72 16.94 10.85
C LYS A 133 -0.27 17.35 11.05
N ARG A 134 0.14 17.68 12.29
CA ARG A 134 1.54 18.01 12.60
C ARG A 134 2.47 16.83 12.41
N ARG A 135 2.08 15.62 12.84
CA ARG A 135 2.90 14.41 12.69
C ARG A 135 3.01 13.94 11.25
N VAL A 136 1.94 14.08 10.47
CA VAL A 136 1.93 13.79 9.04
C VAL A 136 2.77 14.81 8.28
N ALA A 137 2.72 16.10 8.63
CA ALA A 137 3.62 17.09 8.05
C ALA A 137 5.10 16.76 8.34
N GLU A 138 5.42 16.34 9.57
CA GLU A 138 6.76 15.88 9.94
C GLU A 138 7.17 14.60 9.17
N ALA A 139 6.23 13.68 8.93
CA ALA A 139 6.45 12.50 8.09
C ALA A 139 6.76 12.89 6.63
N LEU A 140 6.01 13.84 6.05
CA LEU A 140 6.28 14.33 4.69
C LEU A 140 7.64 15.03 4.59
N GLU A 141 8.08 15.73 5.65
CA GLU A 141 9.45 16.27 5.71
C GLU A 141 10.51 15.16 5.73
N ARG A 142 10.30 14.12 6.55
CA ARG A 142 11.20 12.95 6.59
C ARG A 142 11.26 12.25 5.24
N LEU A 143 10.13 12.10 4.57
CA LEU A 143 10.07 11.53 3.22
C LEU A 143 10.93 12.37 2.25
N ARG A 144 10.80 13.70 2.30
CA ARG A 144 11.62 14.61 1.51
C ARG A 144 13.12 14.43 1.80
N MET A 145 13.50 14.35 3.09
CA MET A 145 14.89 14.13 3.49
C MET A 145 15.44 12.79 2.97
N VAL A 146 14.65 11.72 2.94
CA VAL A 146 15.08 10.42 2.39
C VAL A 146 15.50 10.52 0.91
N PHE A 147 14.88 11.42 0.13
CA PHE A 147 15.20 11.63 -1.28
C PHE A 147 16.30 12.67 -1.50
N GLU A 148 16.31 13.75 -0.71
CA GLU A 148 17.26 14.87 -0.87
C GLU A 148 18.61 14.60 -0.19
N GLU A 149 18.59 13.89 0.95
CA GLU A 149 19.77 13.57 1.75
C GLU A 149 19.74 12.08 2.12
N PRO A 150 20.11 11.19 1.18
CA PRO A 150 19.99 9.75 1.39
C PRO A 150 20.82 9.33 2.60
N PRO A 151 20.19 8.74 3.63
CA PRO A 151 20.89 8.44 4.88
C PRO A 151 21.97 7.38 4.63
N SER A 152 23.11 7.52 5.31
CA SER A 152 24.22 6.55 5.21
C SER A 152 23.89 5.17 5.81
N LYS A 153 22.77 5.04 6.52
CA LYS A 153 22.28 3.79 7.11
C LYS A 153 21.08 3.25 6.31
N PRO A 154 20.92 1.92 6.19
CA PRO A 154 19.76 1.34 5.52
C PRO A 154 18.47 1.75 6.23
N LEU A 155 17.45 2.12 5.44
CA LEU A 155 16.16 2.55 5.94
C LEU A 155 15.45 1.42 6.71
N LEU A 156 14.72 1.77 7.76
CA LEU A 156 13.90 0.83 8.51
C LEU A 156 12.82 0.24 7.61
N ARG A 157 12.71 -1.09 7.61
CA ARG A 157 11.73 -1.83 6.80
C ARG A 157 10.89 -2.74 7.69
N ALA A 158 9.57 -2.75 7.49
CA ALA A 158 8.65 -3.58 8.25
C ALA A 158 8.80 -5.05 7.88
N SER A 159 8.66 -5.94 8.86
CA SER A 159 8.49 -7.38 8.63
C SER A 159 7.01 -7.79 8.69
N ILE A 160 6.72 -8.98 8.16
CA ILE A 160 5.37 -9.57 8.16
C ILE A 160 5.04 -10.08 9.56
N ALA A 161 3.81 -9.83 10.02
CA ALA A 161 3.32 -10.41 11.27
C ALA A 161 3.36 -11.96 11.19
N GLY A 162 4.16 -12.60 12.06
CA GLY A 162 4.38 -14.05 12.07
C GLY A 162 5.61 -14.52 11.27
N PHE A 163 6.33 -13.61 10.61
CA PHE A 163 7.61 -13.92 9.98
C PHE A 163 8.75 -13.49 10.92
N GLU A 164 8.99 -14.31 11.93
CA GLU A 164 10.31 -14.37 12.55
C GLU A 164 11.24 -14.97 11.50
N PRO A 165 12.32 -14.29 11.05
CA PRO A 165 13.24 -14.85 10.06
C PRO A 165 13.84 -16.19 10.51
N GLU A 166 13.85 -16.45 11.82
CA GLU A 166 14.31 -17.69 12.45
C GLU A 166 13.25 -18.80 12.51
N LYS A 167 11.95 -18.48 12.32
CA LYS A 167 10.83 -19.45 12.34
C LYS A 167 10.00 -19.48 11.05
N GLY A 168 10.37 -18.71 10.04
CA GLY A 168 9.79 -18.84 8.70
C GLY A 168 10.20 -20.17 8.04
N PRO A 169 9.33 -20.80 7.23
CA PRO A 169 9.70 -21.98 6.47
C PRO A 169 10.94 -21.69 5.63
N ARG A 170 11.99 -22.51 5.80
CA ARG A 170 13.23 -22.45 5.02
C ARG A 170 12.87 -22.57 3.53
N PHE A 171 13.51 -21.72 2.71
CA PHE A 171 13.44 -21.67 1.25
C PHE A 171 12.94 -22.96 0.59
N GLY A 172 11.91 -22.86 -0.27
CA GLY A 172 11.46 -23.95 -1.14
C GLY A 172 9.95 -24.20 -1.20
N ALA A 173 9.15 -23.58 -0.34
CA ALA A 173 7.69 -23.79 -0.32
C ALA A 173 6.90 -22.49 -0.56
N HIS A 174 7.02 -21.94 -1.77
CA HIS A 174 5.96 -21.09 -2.33
C HIS A 174 5.29 -21.83 -3.48
N ALA A 175 4.22 -22.54 -3.13
CA ALA A 175 3.18 -22.85 -4.10
C ALA A 175 2.57 -21.53 -4.59
N GLY A 176 2.87 -21.18 -5.84
CA GLY A 176 2.01 -20.34 -6.67
C GLY A 176 2.04 -18.83 -6.42
N SER A 177 3.12 -18.16 -6.86
CA SER A 177 3.03 -16.75 -7.26
C SER A 177 4.08 -16.44 -8.34
N ASP A 178 3.81 -16.93 -9.55
CA ASP A 178 4.36 -16.34 -10.77
C ASP A 178 3.67 -14.97 -10.99
N PRO A 179 4.42 -13.85 -11.05
CA PRO A 179 3.86 -12.52 -11.28
C PRO A 179 3.21 -12.33 -12.66
N ARG A 180 3.30 -13.32 -13.57
CA ARG A 180 2.59 -13.31 -14.85
C ARG A 180 1.13 -13.73 -14.75
N CYS A 181 0.71 -14.36 -13.65
CA CYS A 181 -0.68 -14.78 -13.45
C CYS A 181 -1.46 -13.74 -12.63
N GLY A 182 -2.00 -12.73 -13.32
CA GLY A 182 -3.10 -11.91 -12.80
C GLY A 182 -4.33 -12.78 -12.53
N ARG A 183 -4.81 -12.81 -11.29
CA ARG A 183 -6.05 -13.51 -10.93
C ARG A 183 -7.27 -12.80 -11.54
N ARG A 184 -7.87 -13.42 -12.56
CA ARG A 184 -9.16 -13.04 -13.17
C ARG A 184 -10.27 -13.00 -12.11
N TRP A 185 -11.09 -11.97 -12.11
CA TRP A 185 -12.16 -11.75 -11.12
C TRP A 185 -13.42 -12.55 -11.48
N ALA A 186 -14.18 -12.99 -10.47
CA ALA A 186 -15.24 -14.01 -10.59
C ALA A 186 -16.54 -13.56 -11.32
N GLY A 187 -16.51 -12.48 -12.10
CA GLY A 187 -17.63 -12.00 -12.93
C GLY A 187 -17.44 -12.21 -14.45
N GLU A 188 -16.29 -12.73 -14.87
CA GLU A 188 -15.90 -12.79 -16.29
C GLU A 188 -16.29 -14.12 -16.96
N ARG A 189 -17.57 -14.51 -16.86
CA ARG A 189 -18.12 -15.72 -17.52
C ARG A 189 -19.16 -15.45 -18.61
N SER A 190 -19.48 -14.20 -18.93
CA SER A 190 -20.60 -13.88 -19.82
C SER A 190 -20.22 -13.38 -21.22
N ARG A 191 -18.96 -13.50 -21.65
CA ARG A 191 -18.55 -13.09 -23.02
C ARG A 191 -17.84 -14.14 -23.86
N ASP A 192 -17.32 -15.22 -23.27
CA ASP A 192 -16.47 -16.19 -23.99
C ASP A 192 -17.27 -17.34 -24.65
N ALA A 193 -18.60 -17.43 -24.45
CA ALA A 193 -19.42 -18.52 -25.00
C ALA A 193 -19.83 -18.35 -26.48
N VAL A 194 -19.48 -17.23 -27.13
CA VAL A 194 -19.91 -16.91 -28.51
C VAL A 194 -18.78 -17.10 -29.55
N ALA A 195 -17.53 -17.32 -29.14
CA ALA A 195 -16.38 -17.13 -30.03
C ALA A 195 -15.60 -18.38 -30.48
N THR A 196 -16.10 -19.61 -30.31
CA THR A 196 -15.35 -20.79 -30.80
C THR A 196 -16.26 -21.89 -31.32
N GLY A 197 -16.64 -21.79 -32.60
CA GLY A 197 -17.05 -22.96 -33.39
C GLY A 197 -15.86 -23.88 -33.67
N PRO A 198 -16.10 -25.15 -34.05
CA PRO A 198 -15.04 -26.15 -34.13
C PRO A 198 -14.26 -26.04 -35.46
N GLY A 199 -12.95 -25.84 -35.36
CA GLY A 199 -11.98 -25.96 -36.45
C GLY A 199 -11.28 -27.33 -36.46
N PRO A 200 -10.70 -27.75 -37.60
CA PRO A 200 -10.64 -29.15 -38.01
C PRO A 200 -9.42 -29.92 -37.48
N SER A 201 -9.61 -31.25 -37.38
CA SER A 201 -8.63 -32.27 -37.01
C SER A 201 -7.50 -32.42 -38.03
N ALA A 202 -6.27 -32.51 -37.53
CA ALA A 202 -5.02 -32.74 -38.27
C ALA A 202 -4.88 -34.20 -38.78
N PRO A 203 -4.02 -34.47 -39.79
CA PRO A 203 -3.92 -35.77 -40.45
C PRO A 203 -2.90 -36.72 -39.79
N ALA A 204 -3.13 -38.02 -39.98
CA ALA A 204 -2.35 -39.14 -39.43
C ALA A 204 -1.00 -39.36 -40.13
N GLU A 205 0.02 -39.63 -39.31
CA GLU A 205 1.40 -39.93 -39.67
C GLU A 205 1.53 -41.36 -40.24
N ARG A 206 2.19 -41.51 -41.39
CA ARG A 206 2.47 -42.80 -42.04
C ARG A 206 3.76 -43.39 -41.48
N GLN A 207 3.70 -44.64 -41.04
CA GLN A 207 4.88 -45.45 -40.73
C GLN A 207 5.55 -45.93 -42.03
N ALA A 208 6.89 -45.91 -42.05
CA ALA A 208 7.76 -46.46 -43.08
C ALA A 208 8.53 -47.69 -42.50
N PRO A 209 9.31 -48.44 -43.30
CA PRO A 209 9.05 -49.85 -43.61
C PRO A 209 9.94 -50.84 -42.83
N VAL A 210 9.53 -52.12 -42.81
CA VAL A 210 10.38 -53.26 -42.40
C VAL A 210 10.52 -54.22 -43.58
N ALA A 211 11.75 -54.73 -43.71
CA ALA A 211 12.33 -55.51 -44.81
C ALA A 211 11.61 -56.81 -45.19
N GLY A 212 11.81 -57.18 -46.47
CA GLY A 212 11.45 -58.46 -47.09
C GLY A 212 11.80 -58.44 -48.57
#